data_AF-A0A1V6FUE7-F1
#
_entry.id   AF-A0A1V6FUE7-F1
#
_cell.length_a   1.000
_cell.length_b   1.000
_cell.length_c   1.000
_cell.angle_alpha   90.00
_cell.angle_beta   90.00
_cell.angle_gamma   90.00
#
_symmetry.space_group_name_H-M   'P 1'
#
loop_
_entity.id
_entity.type
_entity.pdbx_description
1 polymer ?
#
loop_
_entity_poly.entity_id
_entity_poly.type
_entity_poly.pdbx_seq_one_letter_code
_entity_poly.pdbx_strand_id
1 'polypeptide(L)'
;MRYSYISHNAEAGTPAAVIQRNAGHSNPAMTEHYTRISDEAAVKYAAALALPQPEAAEGEGKGGDDDDAKLARLRELAETATAERIEAAIKALEGEP
;
A
#
# COMPACT_ATOMS: atom_id res chain seq x y z
N MET A 1 1.43 -23.66 -31.56
CA MET A 1 2.18 -22.40 -31.72
C MET A 1 1.40 -21.16 -31.31
N ARG A 2 0.18 -20.88 -31.83
CA ARG A 2 -0.59 -19.69 -31.41
C ARG A 2 -1.01 -19.73 -29.93
N TYR A 3 -1.54 -20.87 -29.45
CA TYR A 3 -1.94 -21.03 -28.04
C TYR A 3 -0.76 -20.74 -27.09
N SER A 4 0.36 -21.43 -27.30
CA SER A 4 1.55 -21.29 -26.47
C SER A 4 2.11 -19.86 -26.53
N TYR A 5 2.18 -19.23 -27.70
CA TYR A 5 2.59 -17.84 -27.80
C TYR A 5 1.71 -16.92 -26.95
N ILE A 6 0.38 -17.01 -27.10
CA ILE A 6 -0.56 -16.13 -26.40
C ILE A 6 -0.50 -16.37 -24.88
N SER A 7 -0.49 -17.63 -24.44
CA SER A 7 -0.46 -17.96 -23.01
C SER A 7 0.85 -17.52 -22.34
N HIS A 8 2.00 -17.68 -22.99
CA HIS A 8 3.27 -17.21 -22.45
C HIS A 8 3.35 -15.68 -22.40
N ASN A 9 2.78 -14.98 -23.39
CA ASN A 9 2.72 -13.51 -23.36
C ASN A 9 1.81 -13.03 -22.22
N ALA A 10 0.67 -13.68 -22.01
CA ALA A 10 -0.22 -13.38 -20.89
C ALA A 10 0.50 -13.61 -19.55
N GLU A 11 1.16 -14.77 -19.38
CA GLU A 11 1.93 -15.11 -18.18
C GLU A 11 3.08 -14.13 -17.92
N ALA A 12 3.69 -13.61 -19.00
CA ALA A 12 4.72 -12.57 -18.93
C ALA A 12 4.15 -11.17 -18.62
N GLY A 13 2.83 -11.01 -18.45
CA GLY A 13 2.19 -9.75 -18.08
C GLY A 13 1.95 -8.82 -19.27
N THR A 14 1.98 -9.35 -20.49
CA THR A 14 1.70 -8.56 -21.69
C THR A 14 0.23 -8.13 -21.68
N PRO A 15 -0.08 -6.84 -21.88
CA PRO A 15 -1.46 -6.38 -21.89
C PRO A 15 -2.32 -7.10 -22.93
N ALA A 16 -3.55 -7.48 -22.55
CA ALA A 16 -4.48 -8.23 -23.39
C ALA A 16 -4.72 -7.57 -24.76
N ALA A 17 -4.76 -6.24 -24.83
CA ALA A 17 -4.92 -5.49 -26.08
C ALA A 17 -3.74 -5.69 -27.05
N VAL A 18 -2.50 -5.78 -26.54
CA VAL A 18 -1.30 -6.05 -27.34
C VAL A 18 -1.35 -7.48 -27.87
N ILE A 19 -1.71 -8.43 -27.01
CA ILE A 19 -1.88 -9.84 -27.38
C ILE A 19 -2.95 -9.98 -28.47
N GLN A 20 -4.10 -9.32 -28.33
CA GLN A 20 -5.20 -9.34 -29.30
C GLN A 20 -4.74 -8.82 -30.67
N ARG A 21 -4.02 -7.70 -30.69
CA ARG A 21 -3.46 -7.11 -31.92
C ARG A 21 -2.45 -8.05 -32.58
N ASN A 22 -1.53 -8.62 -31.80
CA ASN A 22 -0.50 -9.54 -32.32
C ASN A 22 -1.10 -10.86 -32.83
N ALA A 23 -2.16 -11.34 -32.19
CA ALA A 23 -2.88 -12.53 -32.61
C ALA A 23 -3.76 -12.30 -33.87
N GLY A 24 -4.02 -11.04 -34.23
CA GLY A 24 -4.90 -10.65 -35.34
C GLY A 24 -6.38 -10.83 -35.00
N HIS A 25 -6.76 -10.73 -33.73
CA HIS A 25 -8.13 -10.93 -33.28
C HIS A 25 -8.96 -9.65 -33.43
N SER A 26 -10.06 -9.75 -34.17
CA SER A 26 -10.98 -8.64 -34.43
C SER A 26 -11.87 -8.29 -33.24
N ASN A 27 -12.01 -9.18 -32.26
CA ASN A 27 -12.75 -8.93 -31.03
C ASN A 27 -12.01 -9.44 -29.78
N PRO A 28 -12.26 -8.84 -28.59
CA PRO A 28 -11.60 -9.24 -27.34
C PRO A 28 -11.96 -10.65 -26.84
N ALA A 29 -13.18 -11.12 -27.12
CA ALA A 29 -13.66 -12.44 -26.69
C ALA A 29 -12.81 -13.59 -27.29
N MET A 30 -12.21 -13.39 -28.46
CA MET A 30 -11.28 -14.36 -29.05
C MET A 30 -9.95 -14.49 -28.29
N THR A 31 -9.61 -13.53 -27.42
CA THR A 31 -8.38 -13.52 -26.60
C THR A 31 -8.61 -13.86 -25.13
N GLU A 32 -9.85 -13.76 -24.65
CA GLU A 32 -10.20 -13.83 -23.23
C GLU A 32 -9.79 -15.13 -22.53
N HIS A 33 -9.95 -16.28 -23.21
CA HIS A 33 -9.60 -17.57 -22.60
C HIS A 33 -8.10 -17.78 -22.41
N TYR A 34 -7.25 -16.92 -23.00
CA TYR A 34 -5.80 -17.00 -22.87
C TYR A 34 -5.20 -16.04 -21.84
N THR A 35 -5.97 -15.06 -21.35
CA THR A 35 -5.47 -14.07 -20.38
C THR A 35 -5.53 -14.57 -18.94
N ARG A 36 -5.80 -15.86 -18.74
CA ARG A 36 -5.69 -16.51 -17.44
C ARG A 36 -4.22 -16.77 -17.15
N ILE A 37 -3.69 -16.03 -16.18
CA ILE A 37 -2.33 -16.19 -15.68
C ILE A 37 -2.35 -17.06 -14.42
N SER A 38 -1.19 -17.60 -14.04
CA SER A 38 -1.06 -18.30 -12.76
C SER A 38 -1.23 -17.36 -11.55
N ASP A 39 -1.51 -17.95 -10.38
CA ASP A 39 -1.55 -17.21 -9.11
C ASP A 39 -0.20 -16.52 -8.81
N GLU A 40 0.91 -17.17 -9.15
CA GLU A 40 2.26 -16.62 -9.01
C GLU A 40 2.43 -15.34 -9.83
N ALA A 41 2.03 -15.39 -11.11
CA ALA A 41 2.05 -14.23 -11.99
C ALA A 41 1.11 -13.12 -11.48
N ALA A 42 -0.08 -13.47 -11.00
CA ALA A 42 -1.02 -12.50 -10.43
C ALA A 42 -0.42 -11.75 -9.23
N VAL A 43 0.19 -12.47 -8.28
CA VAL A 43 0.86 -11.88 -7.12
C VAL A 43 2.02 -10.99 -7.54
N LYS A 44 2.86 -11.45 -8.49
CA LYS A 44 3.98 -10.69 -9.03
C LYS A 44 3.54 -9.34 -9.62
N TYR A 45 2.50 -9.34 -10.47
CA TYR A 45 2.03 -8.10 -11.10
C TYR A 45 1.29 -7.19 -10.11
N ALA A 46 0.55 -7.75 -9.16
CA ALA A 46 -0.05 -6.96 -8.09
C ALA A 46 1.01 -6.20 -7.27
N ALA A 47 2.12 -6.86 -6.93
CA ALA A 47 3.23 -6.23 -6.22
C ALA A 47 3.88 -5.10 -7.03
N ALA A 48 4.01 -5.28 -8.35
CA ALA A 48 4.57 -4.24 -9.24
C ALA A 48 3.63 -3.03 -9.42
N LEU A 49 2.32 -3.23 -9.26
CA LEU A 49 1.29 -2.19 -9.35
C LEU A 49 1.01 -1.51 -8.01
N ALA A 50 1.68 -1.93 -6.94
CA ALA A 50 1.57 -1.26 -5.64
C ALA A 50 2.03 0.20 -5.81
N LEU A 51 1.07 1.12 -5.68
CA LEU A 51 1.40 2.54 -5.65
C LEU A 51 2.23 2.79 -4.39
N PRO A 52 3.24 3.68 -4.46
CA PRO A 52 3.85 4.20 -3.23
C PRO A 52 2.70 4.77 -2.41
N GLN A 53 2.43 4.15 -1.26
CA GLN A 53 1.50 4.70 -0.30
C GLN A 53 1.98 6.13 -0.02
N PRO A 54 1.15 7.17 -0.21
CA PRO A 54 1.51 8.50 0.25
C PRO A 54 1.82 8.31 1.71
N GLU A 55 3.08 8.54 2.11
CA GLU A 55 3.64 8.05 3.37
C GLU A 55 2.55 7.94 4.42
N ALA A 56 2.03 6.71 4.57
CA ALA A 56 1.34 6.37 5.77
C ALA A 56 2.42 6.64 6.80
N ALA A 57 2.25 7.74 7.53
CA ALA A 57 3.13 8.21 8.58
C ALA A 57 3.79 6.98 9.20
N GLU A 58 5.11 6.91 9.10
CA GLU A 58 5.95 5.79 9.53
C GLU A 58 5.29 5.00 10.66
N GLY A 59 4.68 3.85 10.33
CA GLY A 59 3.68 3.31 11.24
C GLY A 59 2.92 2.08 10.77
N GLU A 60 3.56 1.12 10.09
CA GLU A 60 3.18 -0.29 10.33
C GLU A 60 3.70 -0.70 11.72
N GLY A 61 3.15 -0.05 12.74
CA GLY A 61 3.09 -0.54 14.09
C GLY A 61 1.63 -0.84 14.38
N LYS A 62 1.34 -1.97 15.00
CA LYS A 62 0.09 -2.21 15.72
C LYS A 62 -0.05 -1.21 16.90
N GLY A 63 -0.11 0.09 16.62
CA GLY A 63 0.03 1.16 17.62
C GLY A 63 -0.69 2.46 17.28
N GLY A 64 -1.31 2.60 16.09
CA GLY A 64 -2.04 3.84 15.73
C GLY A 64 -3.19 4.19 16.68
N ASP A 65 -3.89 3.19 17.21
CA ASP A 65 -4.97 3.40 18.19
C ASP A 65 -4.42 3.75 19.59
N ASP A 66 -3.27 3.16 19.96
CA ASP A 66 -2.64 3.36 21.27
C ASP A 66 -1.93 4.71 21.39
N ASP A 67 -1.27 5.18 20.33
CA ASP A 67 -0.57 6.47 20.33
C ASP A 67 -1.56 7.65 20.29
N ASP A 68 -2.66 7.53 19.55
CA ASP A 68 -3.75 8.51 19.57
C ASP A 68 -4.45 8.54 20.94
N ALA A 69 -4.70 7.38 21.54
CA ALA A 69 -5.25 7.28 22.89
C ALA A 69 -4.30 7.88 23.94
N LYS A 70 -2.99 7.66 23.79
CA LYS A 70 -1.97 8.22 24.67
C LYS A 70 -1.88 9.74 24.53
N LEU A 71 -1.95 10.28 23.31
CA LEU A 71 -1.99 11.72 23.07
C LEU A 71 -3.26 12.36 23.65
N ALA A 72 -4.42 11.71 23.50
CA ALA A 72 -5.66 12.17 24.11
C ALA A 72 -5.55 12.22 25.64
N ARG A 73 -4.95 11.19 26.26
CA ARG A 73 -4.74 11.15 27.71
C ARG A 73 -3.77 12.24 28.21
N LEU A 74 -2.71 12.52 27.45
CA LEU A 74 -1.76 13.59 27.78
C LEU A 74 -2.41 14.97 27.70
N ARG A 75 -3.32 15.21 26.74
CA ARG A 75 -4.09 16.46 26.64
C ARG A 75 -5.00 16.67 27.85
N GLU A 76 -5.76 15.65 28.23
CA GLU A 76 -6.63 15.71 29.42
C GLU A 76 -5.83 16.00 30.71
N LEU A 77 -4.66 15.39 30.86
CA LEU A 77 -3.76 15.64 31.99
C LEU A 77 -3.21 17.08 31.95
N ALA A 78 -2.89 17.61 30.77
CA ALA A 78 -2.41 18.98 30.64
C ALA A 78 -3.50 20.01 30.96
N GLU A 79 -4.76 19.75 30.56
CA GLU A 79 -5.90 20.63 30.84
C GLU A 79 -6.24 20.72 32.33
N THR A 80 -5.94 19.67 33.10
CA THR A 80 -6.24 19.58 34.54
C THR A 80 -5.01 19.83 35.43
N ALA A 81 -3.82 19.96 34.86
CA ALA A 81 -2.59 20.22 35.59
C ALA A 81 -2.49 21.67 36.07
N THR A 82 -1.78 21.86 37.19
CA THR A 82 -1.43 23.20 37.68
C THR A 82 -0.27 23.79 36.87
N ALA A 83 -0.19 25.12 36.80
CA ALA A 83 0.87 25.83 36.09
C ALA A 83 2.28 25.34 36.47
N GLU A 84 2.55 25.16 37.78
CA GLU A 84 3.84 24.65 38.28
C GLU A 84 4.22 23.27 37.71
N ARG A 85 3.23 22.39 37.51
CA ARG A 85 3.48 21.04 36.96
C ARG A 85 3.70 21.08 35.45
N ILE A 86 3.03 22.00 34.76
CA ILE A 86 3.23 22.22 33.33
C ILE A 86 4.62 22.81 33.08
N GLU A 87 5.03 23.81 33.86
CA GLU A 87 6.36 24.41 33.78
C GLU A 87 7.49 23.41 34.05
N ALA A 88 7.33 22.56 35.07
CA ALA A 88 8.31 21.49 35.35
C ALA A 88 8.42 20.49 34.18
N ALA A 89 7.30 20.18 33.51
CA ALA A 89 7.30 19.30 32.34
C ALA A 89 7.97 19.96 31.12
N ILE A 90 7.71 21.25 30.88
CA ILE A 90 8.37 22.03 29.82
C ILE A 90 9.88 22.06 30.05
N LYS A 91 10.32 22.39 31.28
CA LYS A 91 11.74 22.42 31.64
C LYS A 91 12.44 21.06 31.39
N ALA A 92 11.76 19.96 31.72
CA ALA A 92 12.29 18.62 31.49
C ALA A 92 12.42 18.26 29.99
N LEU A 93 11.54 18.80 29.14
CA LEU A 93 11.53 18.54 27.70
C LEU A 93 12.48 19.47 26.92
N GLU A 94 12.66 20.71 27.36
CA GLU A 94 13.53 21.70 26.72
C GLU A 94 15.02 21.50 27.07
N GLY A 95 15.33 20.56 27.96
CA GLY A 95 16.70 20.08 28.17
C GLY A 95 17.62 21.07 28.87
N GLU A 96 17.12 21.84 29.84
CA GLU A 96 18.00 22.54 30.78
C GLU A 96 18.35 21.60 31.96
N PRO A 97 19.64 21.26 32.16
CA PRO A 97 20.08 20.43 33.28
C PRO A 97 19.80 21.07 34.66
#